data_AF-A0A413QQI9-F1
#
_entry.id   AF-A0A413QQI9-F1
#
_cell.length_a   1.000
_cell.length_b   1.000
_cell.length_c   1.000
_cell.angle_alpha   90.00
_cell.angle_beta   90.00
_cell.angle_gamma   90.00
#
_symmetry.space_group_name_H-M   'P 1'
#
loop_
_entity.id
_entity.type
_entity.pdbx_description
1 polymer ?
#
loop_
_entity_poly.entity_id
_entity_poly.type
_entity_poly.pdbx_seq_one_letter_code
_entity_poly.pdbx_strand_id
1 'polypeptide(L)'
;MKQRIYIAYGSNMSEVQMAQRCPDATLAGTGRVNGYELLFKGSLTGCYATIEKKADAFVPVVLWRISEADERRLDAYEGFPRFYYKKEVKVETADGTIRGLVYIMHEDRHFGIPEAWYYQNMERDYRKFGFDLSVLRLGLQNSRARTKGARVRLISMDDVQAPPAGTEGTVQYVDDAGTIHVQWDTGGSLGLVPGADEWEFV
;
A
#
# COMPACT_ATOMS: atom_id res chain seq x y z
N MET A 1 -20.53 -16.35 19.15
CA MET A 1 -20.11 -15.12 18.47
C MET A 1 -19.69 -15.47 17.04
N LYS A 2 -20.10 -14.68 16.05
CA LYS A 2 -19.73 -14.93 14.65
C LYS A 2 -18.33 -14.37 14.41
N GLN A 3 -17.33 -15.24 14.32
CA GLN A 3 -15.97 -14.83 13.96
C GLN A 3 -15.83 -14.80 12.44
N ARG A 4 -15.16 -13.76 11.92
CA ARG A 4 -14.83 -13.63 10.50
C ARG A 4 -13.34 -13.81 10.29
N ILE A 5 -12.98 -14.25 9.08
CA ILE A 5 -11.59 -14.26 8.64
C ILE A 5 -11.29 -12.89 8.02
N TYR A 6 -10.27 -12.22 8.54
CA TYR A 6 -9.67 -11.03 7.96
C TYR A 6 -8.35 -11.40 7.27
N ILE A 7 -8.18 -10.86 6.07
CA ILE A 7 -7.07 -11.12 5.17
C ILE A 7 -6.15 -9.89 5.18
N ALA A 8 -4.98 -10.03 5.79
CA ALA A 8 -3.98 -8.98 5.84
C ALA A 8 -2.86 -9.25 4.81
N TYR A 9 -2.61 -8.27 3.94
CA TYR A 9 -1.50 -8.27 2.98
C TYR A 9 -0.51 -7.11 3.20
N GLY A 10 -0.81 -6.20 4.13
CA GLY A 10 -0.07 -4.99 4.44
C GLY A 10 0.47 -4.97 5.88
N SER A 11 0.50 -3.80 6.51
CA SER A 11 1.00 -3.62 7.89
C SER A 11 0.26 -4.44 8.95
N ASN A 12 -0.99 -4.82 8.68
CA ASN A 12 -1.80 -5.70 9.51
C ASN A 12 -1.35 -7.18 9.47
N MET A 13 -0.29 -7.54 8.75
CA MET A 13 0.37 -8.84 8.93
C MET A 13 1.14 -8.89 10.26
N SER A 14 1.56 -7.74 10.77
CA SER A 14 2.33 -7.64 12.01
C SER A 14 1.47 -7.99 13.23
N GLU A 15 1.86 -9.02 13.97
CA GLU A 15 1.15 -9.42 15.20
C GLU A 15 1.11 -8.30 16.26
N VAL A 16 2.18 -7.50 16.35
CA VAL A 16 2.25 -6.36 17.29
C VAL A 16 1.23 -5.29 16.92
N GLN A 17 1.14 -4.94 15.63
CA GLN A 17 0.17 -3.95 15.17
C GLN A 17 -1.26 -4.49 15.27
N MET A 18 -1.46 -5.78 14.97
CA MET A 18 -2.76 -6.43 15.08
C MET A 18 -3.24 -6.51 16.52
N ALA A 19 -2.39 -6.84 17.49
CA ALA A 19 -2.79 -6.86 18.90
C ALA A 19 -3.23 -5.47 19.40
N GLN A 20 -2.61 -4.40 18.89
CA GLN A 20 -3.02 -3.02 19.22
C GLN A 20 -4.34 -2.61 18.53
N ARG A 21 -4.51 -2.98 17.26
CA ARG A 21 -5.68 -2.61 16.45
C ARG A 21 -6.90 -3.48 16.74
N CYS A 22 -6.69 -4.75 17.06
CA CYS A 22 -7.72 -5.78 17.21
C CYS A 22 -7.38 -6.70 18.39
N PRO A 23 -7.74 -6.31 19.64
CA PRO A 23 -7.38 -7.07 20.83
C PRO A 23 -7.95 -8.50 20.89
N ASP A 24 -9.07 -8.77 20.22
CA ASP A 24 -9.67 -10.11 20.20
C ASP A 24 -9.14 -10.99 19.05
N ALA A 25 -8.25 -10.43 18.20
CA ALA A 25 -7.79 -11.12 17.01
C ALA A 25 -6.87 -12.28 17.35
N THR A 26 -7.09 -13.41 16.69
CA THR A 26 -6.22 -14.59 16.81
C THR A 26 -5.67 -15.00 15.45
N LEU A 27 -4.39 -15.37 15.41
CA LEU A 27 -3.72 -15.80 14.18
C LEU A 27 -4.36 -17.10 13.69
N ALA A 28 -4.92 -17.07 12.47
CA ALA A 28 -5.61 -18.20 11.86
C ALA A 28 -4.71 -19.00 10.90
N GLY A 29 -3.61 -18.40 10.44
CA GLY A 29 -2.65 -19.02 9.53
C GLY A 29 -2.24 -18.08 8.40
N THR A 30 -1.75 -18.66 7.31
CA THR A 30 -1.34 -17.94 6.09
C THR A 30 -2.03 -18.52 4.86
N GLY A 31 -1.98 -17.79 3.76
CA GLY A 31 -2.49 -18.26 2.48
C GLY A 31 -2.07 -17.35 1.34
N ARG A 32 -2.73 -17.49 0.20
CA ARG A 32 -2.56 -16.60 -0.96
C ARG A 32 -3.89 -16.22 -1.58
N VAL A 33 -3.97 -14.98 -2.06
CA VAL A 33 -5.08 -14.47 -2.85
C VAL A 33 -4.65 -14.47 -4.32
N ASN A 34 -5.24 -15.36 -5.13
CA ASN A 34 -4.93 -15.48 -6.56
C ASN A 34 -5.71 -14.48 -7.41
N GLY A 35 -5.14 -14.09 -8.54
CA GLY A 35 -5.70 -13.12 -9.46
C GLY A 35 -5.55 -11.66 -8.98
N TYR A 36 -4.58 -11.42 -8.10
CA TYR A 36 -4.28 -10.11 -7.53
C TYR A 36 -2.78 -9.85 -7.49
N GLU A 37 -2.40 -8.58 -7.56
CA GLU A 37 -1.05 -8.10 -7.28
C GLU A 37 -1.05 -7.09 -6.14
N LEU A 38 0.08 -7.00 -5.43
CA LEU A 38 0.33 -5.98 -4.44
C LEU A 38 0.77 -4.68 -5.12
N LEU A 39 0.24 -3.54 -4.67
CA LEU A 39 0.59 -2.20 -5.14
C LEU A 39 0.65 -1.23 -3.96
N PHE A 40 1.20 -0.05 -4.18
CA PHE A 40 1.26 1.05 -3.21
C PHE A 40 0.61 2.30 -3.81
N LYS A 41 -0.27 2.90 -3.03
CA LYS A 41 -1.06 4.07 -3.45
C LYS A 41 -1.15 5.11 -2.35
N GLY A 42 -1.31 6.36 -2.79
CA GLY A 42 -1.35 7.53 -1.93
C GLY A 42 -2.61 7.61 -1.06
N SER A 43 -2.40 7.94 0.20
CA SER A 43 -3.40 8.36 1.19
C SER A 43 -3.06 9.75 1.72
N LEU A 44 -3.83 10.26 2.69
CA LEU A 44 -3.58 11.57 3.31
C LEU A 44 -2.21 11.68 3.98
N THR A 45 -1.65 10.56 4.44
CA THR A 45 -0.47 10.53 5.32
C THR A 45 0.71 9.76 4.72
N GLY A 46 0.68 9.52 3.41
CA GLY A 46 1.72 8.75 2.71
C GLY A 46 1.13 7.63 1.85
N CYS A 47 1.99 6.74 1.34
CA CYS A 47 1.55 5.65 0.48
C CYS A 47 1.51 4.31 1.23
N TYR A 48 0.43 3.56 1.02
CA TYR A 48 0.17 2.30 1.71
C TYR A 48 -0.19 1.17 0.74
N ALA A 49 -0.05 -0.06 1.21
CA ALA A 49 -0.31 -1.25 0.42
C ALA A 49 -1.79 -1.36 0.02
N THR A 50 -2.03 -1.83 -1.20
CA THR A 50 -3.33 -2.26 -1.72
C THR A 50 -3.15 -3.50 -2.59
N ILE A 51 -4.26 -4.16 -2.94
CA ILE A 51 -4.26 -5.25 -3.92
C ILE A 51 -5.25 -4.96 -5.04
N GLU A 52 -4.83 -5.19 -6.28
CA GLU A 52 -5.69 -5.00 -7.46
C GLU A 52 -5.69 -6.22 -8.36
N LYS A 53 -6.69 -6.32 -9.23
CA LYS A 53 -6.86 -7.46 -10.12
C LYS A 53 -5.71 -7.55 -11.12
N LYS A 54 -5.07 -8.72 -11.16
CA LYS A 54 -4.08 -9.08 -12.17
C LYS A 54 -4.13 -10.58 -12.41
N ALA A 55 -4.39 -10.96 -13.66
CA ALA A 55 -4.35 -12.36 -14.08
C ALA A 55 -2.95 -12.93 -13.81
N ASP A 56 -2.92 -14.22 -13.44
CA ASP A 56 -1.67 -14.98 -13.22
C ASP A 56 -0.74 -14.42 -12.13
N ALA A 57 -1.25 -13.53 -11.27
CA ALA A 57 -0.56 -13.03 -10.08
C ALA A 57 -1.22 -13.56 -8.80
N PHE A 58 -0.47 -13.50 -7.69
CA PHE A 58 -0.99 -13.78 -6.37
C PHE A 58 -0.35 -12.87 -5.32
N VAL A 59 -1.04 -12.71 -4.19
CA VAL A 59 -0.53 -11.99 -3.02
C VAL A 59 -0.53 -12.92 -1.81
N PRO A 60 0.61 -13.13 -1.14
CA PRO A 60 0.65 -13.88 0.11
C PRO A 60 0.01 -13.06 1.24
N VAL A 61 -0.72 -13.73 2.13
CA VAL A 61 -1.54 -13.08 3.15
C VAL A 61 -1.44 -13.78 4.50
N VAL A 62 -1.60 -13.00 5.56
CA VAL A 62 -1.82 -13.47 6.93
C VAL A 62 -3.31 -13.44 7.23
N LEU A 63 -3.81 -14.51 7.84
CA LEU A 63 -5.21 -14.69 8.16
C LEU A 63 -5.44 -14.51 9.65
N TRP A 64 -6.42 -13.69 9.99
CA TRP A 64 -6.81 -13.40 11.37
C TRP A 64 -8.27 -13.79 11.59
N ARG A 65 -8.58 -14.45 12.70
CA ARG A 65 -9.97 -14.53 13.19
C ARG A 65 -10.23 -13.27 13.99
N ILE A 66 -11.22 -12.50 13.58
CA ILE A 66 -11.59 -11.22 14.21
C ILE A 66 -13.01 -11.26 14.77
N SER A 67 -13.23 -10.51 15.86
CA SER A 67 -14.57 -10.26 16.41
C SER A 67 -15.30 -9.15 15.63
N GLU A 68 -16.60 -8.98 15.87
CA GLU A 68 -17.31 -7.81 15.32
C GLU A 68 -16.81 -6.48 15.89
N ALA A 69 -16.25 -6.49 17.10
CA ALA A 69 -15.64 -5.30 17.70
C ALA A 69 -14.31 -4.96 17.01
N ASP A 70 -13.49 -5.97 16.70
CA ASP A 70 -12.28 -5.80 15.90
C ASP A 70 -12.60 -5.29 14.50
N GLU A 71 -13.64 -5.82 13.84
CA GLU A 71 -14.05 -5.34 12.51
C GLU A 71 -14.38 -3.84 12.55
N ARG A 72 -15.12 -3.36 13.56
CA ARG A 72 -15.40 -1.92 13.72
C ARG A 72 -14.14 -1.09 13.95
N ARG A 73 -13.15 -1.64 14.66
CA ARG A 73 -11.85 -0.96 14.87
C ARG A 73 -11.06 -0.88 13.57
N LEU A 74 -11.09 -1.95 12.77
CA LEU A 74 -10.48 -1.96 11.43
C LEU A 74 -11.19 -0.99 10.49
N ASP A 75 -12.52 -0.93 10.50
CA ASP A 75 -13.29 0.03 9.68
C ASP A 75 -12.83 1.47 9.94
N ALA A 76 -12.67 1.84 11.22
CA ALA A 76 -12.16 3.15 11.60
C ALA A 76 -10.69 3.36 11.18
N TYR A 77 -9.84 2.34 11.39
CA TYR A 77 -8.41 2.41 11.07
C TYR A 77 -8.14 2.53 9.57
N GLU A 78 -8.84 1.74 8.75
CA GLU A 78 -8.71 1.69 7.29
C GLU A 78 -9.46 2.85 6.62
N GLY A 79 -10.13 3.71 7.39
CA GLY A 79 -10.90 4.84 6.89
C GLY A 79 -12.05 4.42 5.98
N PHE A 80 -12.67 3.28 6.26
CA PHE A 80 -13.79 2.74 5.50
C PHE A 80 -15.02 3.67 5.59
N PRO A 81 -15.76 3.88 4.48
CA PRO A 81 -15.54 3.39 3.12
C PRO A 81 -14.73 4.35 2.23
N ARG A 82 -14.19 5.45 2.76
CA ARG A 82 -13.59 6.54 1.97
C ARG A 82 -12.19 6.21 1.46
N PHE A 83 -11.37 5.52 2.24
CA PHE A 83 -9.99 5.20 1.87
C PHE A 83 -9.89 3.80 1.29
N TYR A 84 -10.34 2.83 2.08
CA TYR A 84 -10.47 1.45 1.65
C TYR A 84 -11.94 1.05 1.63
N TYR A 85 -12.30 0.20 0.67
CA TYR A 85 -13.57 -0.51 0.67
C TYR A 85 -13.38 -1.95 1.14
N LYS A 86 -14.47 -2.55 1.65
CA LYS A 86 -14.50 -3.94 2.10
C LYS A 86 -14.92 -4.88 0.98
N LYS A 87 -14.24 -6.01 0.84
CA LYS A 87 -14.61 -7.07 -0.10
C LYS A 87 -14.40 -8.44 0.53
N GLU A 88 -15.24 -9.40 0.17
CA GLU A 88 -14.93 -10.81 0.42
C GLU A 88 -14.18 -11.40 -0.77
N VAL A 89 -13.03 -12.01 -0.51
CA VAL A 89 -12.22 -12.70 -1.53
C VAL A 89 -11.91 -14.13 -1.09
N LYS A 90 -11.62 -14.98 -2.07
CA LYS A 90 -11.16 -16.36 -1.84
C LYS A 90 -9.67 -16.35 -1.50
N VAL A 91 -9.28 -17.17 -0.53
CA VAL A 91 -7.89 -17.42 -0.16
C VAL A 91 -7.64 -18.91 -0.26
N GLU A 92 -6.54 -19.28 -0.90
CA GLU A 92 -6.00 -20.64 -0.86
C GLU A 92 -5.08 -20.78 0.35
N THR A 93 -5.39 -21.74 1.23
CA THR A 93 -4.56 -22.15 2.37
C THR A 93 -4.12 -23.60 2.18
N ALA A 94 -3.26 -24.09 3.08
CA ALA A 94 -2.87 -25.51 3.10
C ALA A 94 -4.06 -26.46 3.32
N ASP A 95 -5.09 -26.01 4.04
CA ASP A 95 -6.27 -26.80 4.40
C ASP A 95 -7.44 -26.65 3.40
N GLY A 96 -7.23 -25.87 2.34
CA GLY A 96 -8.21 -25.67 1.27
C GLY A 96 -8.53 -24.21 0.99
N THR A 97 -9.63 -23.97 0.27
CA THR A 97 -10.05 -22.60 -0.09
C THR A 97 -11.08 -22.08 0.89
N ILE A 98 -10.82 -20.91 1.47
CA ILE A 98 -11.75 -20.19 2.35
C ILE A 98 -12.12 -18.84 1.76
N ARG A 99 -13.12 -18.16 2.35
CA ARG A 99 -13.42 -16.76 2.08
C ARG A 99 -13.12 -15.91 3.30
N GLY A 100 -12.61 -14.71 3.07
CA GLY A 100 -12.34 -13.74 4.12
C GLY A 100 -12.57 -12.31 3.65
N LEU A 101 -12.72 -11.43 4.63
CA LEU A 101 -12.80 -10.00 4.47
C LEU A 101 -11.40 -9.44 4.15
N VAL A 102 -11.34 -8.55 3.16
CA VAL A 102 -10.15 -7.79 2.82
C VAL A 102 -10.54 -6.31 2.63
N TYR A 103 -9.65 -5.41 3.02
CA TYR A 103 -9.76 -3.99 2.69
C TYR A 103 -8.98 -3.74 1.40
N ILE A 104 -9.52 -3.00 0.43
CA ILE A 104 -8.84 -2.65 -0.82
C ILE A 104 -8.93 -1.14 -1.00
N MET A 105 -7.80 -0.48 -1.28
CA MET A 105 -7.78 0.96 -1.52
C MET A 105 -8.46 1.25 -2.86
N HIS A 106 -9.26 2.32 -2.94
CA HIS A 106 -9.94 2.70 -4.19
C HIS A 106 -8.97 2.82 -5.37
N GLU A 107 -9.41 2.30 -6.51
CA GLU A 107 -8.58 2.12 -7.70
C GLU A 107 -8.21 3.45 -8.38
N ASP A 108 -8.97 4.52 -8.12
CA ASP A 108 -8.74 5.87 -8.64
C ASP A 108 -7.61 6.63 -7.92
N ARG A 109 -7.14 6.12 -6.77
CA ARG A 109 -6.04 6.76 -6.05
C ARG A 109 -4.72 6.61 -6.79
N HIS A 110 -3.91 7.67 -6.73
CA HIS A 110 -2.62 7.75 -7.39
C HIS A 110 -1.64 6.71 -6.83
N PHE A 111 -0.82 6.14 -7.71
CA PHE A 111 0.30 5.29 -7.32
C PHE A 111 1.39 6.12 -6.63
N GLY A 112 2.04 5.51 -5.65
CA GLY A 112 3.15 6.18 -4.98
C GLY A 112 4.06 5.24 -4.23
N ILE A 113 5.04 5.83 -3.56
CA ILE A 113 6.14 5.12 -2.92
C ILE A 113 5.89 5.15 -1.41
N PRO A 114 5.81 3.99 -0.73
CA PRO A 114 5.67 3.97 0.71
C PRO A 114 6.93 4.53 1.38
N GLU A 115 6.77 5.05 2.60
CA GLU A 115 7.92 5.41 3.42
C GLU A 115 8.78 4.18 3.74
N ALA A 116 10.10 4.41 3.86
CA ALA A 116 11.07 3.34 4.02
C ALA A 116 10.78 2.46 5.24
N TRP A 117 10.40 3.05 6.38
CA TRP A 117 10.07 2.30 7.60
C TRP A 117 8.85 1.40 7.41
N TYR A 118 7.85 1.84 6.65
CA TYR A 118 6.63 1.07 6.39
C TYR A 118 6.96 -0.14 5.52
N TYR A 119 7.72 0.07 4.45
CA TYR A 119 8.16 -1.00 3.56
C TYR A 119 9.06 -2.00 4.28
N GLN A 120 10.02 -1.53 5.10
CA GLN A 120 10.90 -2.39 5.90
C GLN A 120 10.12 -3.25 6.92
N ASN A 121 9.07 -2.70 7.54
CA ASN A 121 8.19 -3.46 8.41
C ASN A 121 7.48 -4.59 7.63
N MET A 122 6.97 -4.31 6.44
CA MET A 122 6.38 -5.34 5.58
C MET A 122 7.41 -6.40 5.18
N GLU A 123 8.64 -6.03 4.85
CA GLU A 123 9.69 -7.02 4.55
C GLU A 123 9.99 -7.92 5.76
N ARG A 124 10.00 -7.36 6.98
CA ARG A 124 10.19 -8.14 8.20
C ARG A 124 9.05 -9.15 8.39
N ASP A 125 7.81 -8.74 8.16
CA ASP A 125 6.65 -9.63 8.26
C ASP A 125 6.69 -10.70 7.16
N TYR A 126 7.04 -10.36 5.91
CA TYR A 126 7.25 -11.33 4.83
C TYR A 126 8.30 -12.39 5.22
N ARG A 127 9.46 -11.97 5.73
CA ARG A 127 10.51 -12.89 6.20
C ARG A 127 10.01 -13.78 7.34
N LYS A 128 9.27 -13.21 8.30
CA LYS A 128 8.71 -13.93 9.45
C LYS A 128 7.76 -15.04 9.03
N PHE A 129 6.88 -14.79 8.06
CA PHE A 129 5.91 -15.78 7.56
C PHE A 129 6.44 -16.64 6.41
N GLY A 130 7.72 -16.48 6.03
CA GLY A 130 8.34 -17.26 4.95
C GLY A 130 7.80 -16.93 3.55
N PHE A 131 7.27 -15.72 3.34
CA PHE A 131 6.74 -15.28 2.06
C PHE A 131 7.85 -14.88 1.10
N ASP A 132 7.62 -15.08 -0.20
CA ASP A 132 8.53 -14.64 -1.25
C ASP A 132 8.55 -13.10 -1.34
N LEU A 133 9.71 -12.52 -1.04
CA LEU A 133 9.94 -11.07 -1.14
C LEU A 133 9.84 -10.55 -2.57
N SER A 134 9.90 -11.40 -3.60
CA SER A 134 9.72 -11.00 -4.99
C SER A 134 8.34 -10.34 -5.22
N VAL A 135 7.28 -10.81 -4.53
CA VAL A 135 5.93 -10.23 -4.65
C VAL A 135 5.91 -8.80 -4.10
N LEU A 136 6.55 -8.58 -2.94
CA LEU A 136 6.64 -7.26 -2.32
C LEU A 136 7.45 -6.28 -3.17
N ARG A 137 8.62 -6.73 -3.66
CA ARG A 137 9.50 -5.93 -4.54
C ARG A 137 8.84 -5.61 -5.87
N LEU A 138 8.18 -6.59 -6.49
CA LEU A 138 7.45 -6.40 -7.74
C LEU A 138 6.29 -5.42 -7.55
N GLY A 139 5.59 -5.48 -6.41
CA GLY A 139 4.55 -4.50 -6.08
C GLY A 139 5.08 -3.07 -5.99
N LEU A 140 6.25 -2.87 -5.37
CA LEU A 140 6.91 -1.57 -5.33
C LEU A 140 7.33 -1.10 -6.72
N GLN A 141 7.99 -1.97 -7.51
CA GLN A 141 8.40 -1.66 -8.88
C GLN A 141 7.23 -1.30 -9.79
N ASN A 142 6.14 -2.06 -9.73
CA ASN A 142 4.94 -1.78 -10.52
C ASN A 142 4.29 -0.45 -10.10
N SER A 143 4.29 -0.13 -8.80
CA SER A 143 3.75 1.14 -8.30
C SER A 143 4.57 2.31 -8.81
N ARG A 144 5.92 2.23 -8.75
CA ARG A 144 6.83 3.22 -9.33
C ARG A 144 6.59 3.43 -10.83
N ALA A 145 6.50 2.35 -11.58
CA ALA A 145 6.27 2.40 -13.02
C ALA A 145 4.94 3.06 -13.38
N ARG A 146 3.90 2.84 -12.57
CA ARG A 146 2.56 3.42 -12.78
C ARG A 146 2.40 4.86 -12.27
N THR A 147 3.37 5.39 -11.51
CA THR A 147 3.43 6.83 -11.20
C THR A 147 3.86 7.65 -12.41
N LYS A 148 4.51 7.05 -13.42
CA LYS A 148 4.89 7.74 -14.66
C LYS A 148 3.68 8.35 -15.36
N GLY A 149 3.82 9.61 -15.79
CA GLY A 149 2.78 10.39 -16.45
C GLY A 149 1.82 11.08 -15.49
N ALA A 150 1.89 10.79 -14.18
CA ALA A 150 1.11 11.52 -13.19
C ALA A 150 1.52 13.01 -13.17
N ARG A 151 0.53 13.87 -12.93
CA ARG A 151 0.75 15.30 -12.72
C ARG A 151 0.98 15.56 -11.25
N VAL A 152 1.95 16.42 -10.97
CA VAL A 152 2.28 16.85 -9.62
C VAL A 152 2.36 18.37 -9.57
N ARG A 153 2.04 18.95 -8.42
CA ARG A 153 2.21 20.36 -8.11
C ARG A 153 3.15 20.51 -6.92
N LEU A 154 4.18 21.33 -7.08
CA LEU A 154 5.12 21.61 -6.00
C LEU A 154 4.44 22.42 -4.90
N ILE A 155 4.58 21.99 -3.65
CA ILE A 155 4.17 22.76 -2.47
C ILE A 155 5.40 23.45 -1.87
N SER A 156 6.47 22.70 -1.62
CA SER A 156 7.71 23.22 -1.03
C SER A 156 8.92 22.34 -1.39
N MET A 157 10.09 22.98 -1.57
CA MET A 157 11.39 22.34 -1.78
C MET A 157 12.48 23.29 -1.31
N ASP A 158 13.36 22.84 -0.42
CA ASP A 158 14.48 23.62 0.13
C ASP A 158 15.73 23.49 -0.76
N ASP A 159 15.62 23.99 -1.99
CA ASP A 159 16.72 24.01 -2.96
C ASP A 159 16.74 25.36 -3.71
N VAL A 160 17.94 25.91 -3.95
CA VAL A 160 18.12 27.19 -4.66
C VAL A 160 17.62 27.12 -6.12
N GLN A 161 17.60 25.93 -6.71
CA GLN A 161 17.12 25.67 -8.07
C GLN A 161 15.67 25.19 -8.11
N ALA A 162 14.95 25.21 -6.98
CA ALA A 162 13.56 24.81 -6.92
C ALA A 162 12.69 25.66 -7.87
N PRO A 163 11.75 25.06 -8.61
CA PRO A 163 10.72 25.83 -9.29
C PRO A 163 9.84 26.54 -8.25
N PRO A 164 9.13 27.62 -8.62
CA PRO A 164 8.22 28.30 -7.70
C PRO A 164 7.14 27.34 -7.15
N ALA A 165 6.77 27.50 -5.88
CA ALA A 165 5.61 26.79 -5.32
C ALA A 165 4.35 27.01 -6.18
N GLY A 166 3.56 25.97 -6.35
CA GLY A 166 2.43 25.92 -7.27
C GLY A 166 2.77 25.54 -8.70
N THR A 167 4.07 25.43 -9.05
CA THR A 167 4.48 24.93 -10.37
C THR A 167 4.06 23.47 -10.52
N GLU A 168 3.47 23.16 -11.66
CA GLU A 168 3.12 21.79 -12.00
C GLU A 168 4.14 21.13 -12.92
N GLY A 169 4.16 19.80 -12.91
CA GLY A 169 5.05 19.00 -13.73
C GLY A 169 4.52 17.59 -13.94
N THR A 170 5.15 16.88 -14.86
CA THR A 170 4.80 15.51 -15.24
C THR A 170 5.89 14.55 -14.78
N VAL A 171 5.51 13.55 -13.98
CA VAL A 171 6.42 12.49 -13.52
C VAL A 171 6.94 11.70 -14.71
N GLN A 172 8.26 11.68 -14.90
CA GLN A 172 8.93 10.93 -15.96
C GLN A 172 9.23 9.50 -15.54
N TYR A 173 9.73 9.32 -14.32
CA TYR A 173 9.97 8.03 -13.69
C TYR A 173 10.26 8.23 -12.19
N VAL A 174 10.32 7.12 -11.46
CA VAL A 174 10.77 7.06 -10.08
C VAL A 174 11.97 6.12 -10.02
N ASP A 175 13.08 6.59 -9.44
CA ASP A 175 14.30 5.79 -9.35
C ASP A 175 14.31 4.84 -8.14
N ASP A 176 15.41 4.10 -7.98
CA ASP A 176 15.55 3.12 -6.92
C ASP A 176 15.69 3.71 -5.52
N ALA A 177 16.18 4.95 -5.42
CA ALA A 177 16.21 5.71 -4.16
C ALA A 177 14.81 6.22 -3.77
N GLY A 178 13.88 6.25 -4.72
CA GLY A 178 12.52 6.76 -4.52
C GLY A 178 12.38 8.23 -4.91
N THR A 179 13.39 8.84 -5.52
CA THR A 179 13.28 10.20 -6.06
C THR A 179 12.34 10.18 -7.26
N ILE A 180 11.40 11.12 -7.28
CA ILE A 180 10.43 11.30 -8.36
C ILE A 180 11.01 12.30 -9.34
N HIS A 181 11.39 11.83 -10.53
CA HIS A 181 11.95 12.69 -11.57
C HIS A 181 10.80 13.34 -12.34
N VAL A 182 10.74 14.67 -12.31
CA VAL A 182 9.63 15.46 -12.85
C VAL A 182 10.13 16.32 -14.00
N GLN A 183 9.39 16.36 -15.11
CA GLN A 183 9.52 17.42 -16.11
C GLN A 183 8.58 18.54 -15.71
N TRP A 184 9.12 19.63 -15.17
CA TRP A 184 8.34 20.80 -14.77
C TRP A 184 7.89 21.58 -16.00
N ASP A 185 6.70 22.18 -15.93
CA ASP A 185 6.13 22.99 -17.02
C ASP A 185 6.94 24.25 -17.30
N THR A 186 7.71 24.70 -16.31
CA THR A 186 8.70 25.79 -16.44
C THR A 186 9.97 25.37 -17.18
N GLY A 187 10.09 24.10 -17.57
CA GLY A 187 11.23 23.54 -18.30
C GLY A 187 12.30 22.87 -17.43
N GLY A 188 12.24 23.03 -16.11
CA GLY A 188 13.17 22.38 -15.17
C GLY A 188 12.96 20.87 -15.04
N SER A 189 13.94 20.18 -14.46
CA SER A 189 13.90 18.72 -14.24
C SER A 189 14.30 18.26 -12.84
N LEU A 190 14.24 19.16 -11.85
CA LEU A 190 14.65 18.85 -10.48
C LEU A 190 13.70 17.79 -9.88
N GLY A 191 14.26 16.75 -9.28
CA GLY A 191 13.49 15.64 -8.72
C GLY A 191 12.88 15.99 -7.36
N LEU A 192 11.76 15.35 -7.03
CA LEU A 192 11.14 15.43 -5.70
C LEU A 192 11.64 14.27 -4.84
N VAL A 193 12.08 14.57 -3.62
CA VAL A 193 12.59 13.63 -2.64
C VAL A 193 11.53 13.43 -1.54
N PRO A 194 10.93 12.23 -1.42
CA PRO A 194 9.97 11.94 -0.36
C PRO A 194 10.51 12.21 1.05
N GLY A 195 9.77 12.99 1.83
CA GLY A 195 10.12 13.37 3.20
C GLY A 195 11.06 14.58 3.32
N ALA A 196 11.63 15.06 2.21
CA ALA A 196 12.37 16.33 2.17
C ALA A 196 11.57 17.42 1.43
N ASP A 197 10.89 17.05 0.35
CA ASP A 197 10.05 17.95 -0.44
C ASP A 197 8.55 17.68 -0.18
N GLU A 198 7.72 18.69 -0.43
CA GLU A 198 6.27 18.60 -0.34
C GLU A 198 5.64 18.85 -1.72
N TRP A 199 4.71 17.98 -2.12
CA TRP A 199 3.97 18.09 -3.37
C TRP A 199 2.61 17.41 -3.26
N GLU A 200 1.74 17.68 -4.22
CA GLU A 200 0.46 17.00 -4.38
C GLU A 200 0.31 16.46 -5.81
N PHE A 201 -0.51 15.42 -5.97
CA PHE A 201 -0.94 14.95 -7.28
C PHE A 201 -2.12 15.80 -7.78
N VAL A 202 -2.13 16.11 -9.08
CA VAL A 202 -3.16 16.94 -9.74
C VAL A 202 -4.14 16.09 -10.53
#